data_AF-A0A970I3N1-F1
#
_entry.id   AF-A0A970I3N1-F1
#
_cell.length_a   1.000
_cell.length_b   1.000
_cell.length_c   1.000
_cell.angle_alpha   90.00
_cell.angle_beta   90.00
_cell.angle_gamma   90.00
#
_symmetry.space_group_name_H-M   'P 1'
#
loop_
_entity.id
_entity.type
_entity.pdbx_description
1 polymer ?
#
loop_
_entity_poly.entity_id
_entity_poly.type
_entity_poly.pdbx_seq_one_letter_code
_entity_poly.pdbx_strand_id
1 'polypeptide(L)' 'MERGGGYAGHFAPEFAPSKRLERLIPNYRKPLYGSMIALENGFPAIMDKCPRFRNWIETMIKRMKE' A
#
# COMPACT_ATOMS: atom_id res chain seq x y z
N MET A 1 9.70 -21.77 -31.17
CA MET A 1 10.31 -20.56 -30.60
C MET A 1 9.67 -20.33 -29.25
N GLU A 2 10.49 -20.25 -28.22
CA GLU A 2 10.15 -20.60 -26.84
C GLU A 2 9.09 -19.70 -26.19
N ARG A 3 8.16 -20.33 -25.46
CA ARG A 3 7.28 -19.68 -24.48
C ARG A 3 8.13 -19.24 -23.29
N GLY A 4 8.58 -17.99 -23.29
CA GLY A 4 9.30 -17.37 -22.17
C GLY A 4 8.73 -15.98 -21.87
N GLY A 5 8.07 -15.83 -20.72
CA GLY A 5 7.52 -14.54 -20.30
C GLY A 5 6.75 -14.61 -18.99
N GLY A 6 7.28 -15.32 -18.00
CA GLY A 6 6.68 -15.44 -16.68
C GLY A 6 6.80 -14.14 -15.89
N TYR A 7 5.68 -13.63 -15.39
CA TYR A 7 5.45 -12.89 -14.12
C TYR A 7 6.43 -11.80 -13.64
N ALA A 8 7.39 -11.34 -14.44
CA ALA A 8 8.43 -10.39 -14.01
C ALA A 8 7.97 -8.93 -13.91
N GLY A 9 6.75 -8.60 -14.35
CA GLY A 9 6.27 -7.21 -14.43
C GLY A 9 5.54 -6.69 -13.18
N HIS A 10 5.07 -7.54 -12.26
CA HIS A 10 4.09 -7.08 -11.26
C HIS A 10 4.68 -6.29 -10.06
N PHE A 11 6.01 -6.33 -9.89
CA PHE A 11 6.72 -5.66 -8.80
C PHE A 11 7.61 -4.49 -9.27
N ALA A 12 7.59 -4.17 -10.57
CA ALA A 12 8.44 -3.10 -11.09
C ALA A 12 7.92 -1.72 -10.63
N PRO A 13 8.81 -0.74 -10.33
CA PRO A 13 8.46 0.55 -9.73
C PRO A 13 7.36 1.33 -10.48
N GLU A 14 7.26 1.15 -11.80
CA GLU A 14 6.28 1.76 -12.69
C GLU A 14 4.84 1.24 -12.47
N PHE A 15 4.69 0.04 -11.91
CA PHE A 15 3.40 -0.58 -11.55
C PHE A 15 3.03 -0.38 -10.09
N ALA A 16 3.83 0.39 -9.34
CA ALA A 16 3.49 0.74 -7.97
C ALA A 16 2.12 1.44 -7.91
N PRO A 17 1.28 1.19 -6.89
CA PRO A 17 -0.04 1.80 -6.76
C PRO A 17 -0.01 3.34 -6.87
N SER A 18 1.05 3.93 -6.33
CA SER A 18 1.25 5.38 -6.38
C SER A 18 1.50 5.93 -7.80
N LYS A 19 2.09 5.15 -8.72
CA LYS A 19 2.23 5.52 -10.14
C LYS A 19 0.92 5.43 -10.92
N ARG A 20 -0.03 4.62 -10.44
CA ARG A 20 -1.41 4.64 -10.94
C ARG A 20 -2.11 5.93 -10.53
N LEU A 21 -1.97 6.36 -9.28
CA LEU A 21 -2.57 7.59 -8.77
C LEU A 21 -2.01 8.85 -9.45
N GLU A 22 -0.69 8.91 -9.66
CA GLU A 22 -0.04 10.01 -10.41
C GLU A 22 -0.62 10.19 -11.83
N ARG A 23 -1.03 9.10 -12.49
CA ARG A 23 -1.64 9.14 -13.82
C ARG A 23 -3.11 9.57 -13.82
N LEU A 24 -3.84 9.28 -12.74
CA LEU A 24 -5.29 9.51 -12.66
C LEU A 24 -5.66 10.85 -12.02
N ILE A 25 -4.82 11.37 -11.12
CA ILE A 25 -5.12 12.55 -10.31
C ILE A 25 -4.10 13.65 -10.65
N PRO A 26 -4.53 14.74 -11.32
CA PRO A 26 -3.65 15.88 -11.57
C PRO A 26 -3.03 16.42 -10.28
N ASN A 27 -1.74 16.72 -10.31
CA ASN A 27 -1.00 17.25 -9.16
C ASN A 27 -1.01 16.36 -7.90
N TYR A 28 -1.17 15.04 -8.06
CA TYR A 28 -1.08 14.09 -6.96
C TYR A 28 0.27 14.18 -6.24
N ARG A 29 0.23 14.38 -4.92
CA ARG A 29 1.40 14.41 -4.04
C ARG A 29 1.26 13.35 -2.95
N LYS A 30 2.05 12.27 -3.03
CA LYS A 30 1.98 11.13 -2.09
C LYS A 30 1.94 11.54 -0.61
N PRO A 31 2.82 12.43 -0.11
CA PRO A 31 2.80 12.77 1.31
C PRO A 31 1.51 13.45 1.75
N LEU A 32 0.97 14.37 0.94
CA LEU A 32 -0.26 15.10 1.26
C LEU A 32 -1.49 14.20 1.17
N TYR A 33 -1.71 13.59 0.00
CA TYR A 33 -2.92 12.80 -0.25
C TYR A 33 -2.90 11.49 0.54
N GLY A 34 -1.73 10.89 0.76
CA GLY A 34 -1.60 9.67 1.58
C GLY A 34 -2.06 9.90 3.01
N SER A 35 -1.64 11.01 3.63
CA SER A 35 -2.11 11.39 4.97
C SER A 35 -3.60 11.67 5.02
N MET A 36 -4.15 12.40 4.04
CA MET A 36 -5.59 12.68 3.97
C MET A 36 -6.43 11.40 3.83
N ILE A 37 -6.02 10.47 2.96
CA ILE A 37 -6.69 9.17 2.77
C ILE A 37 -6.66 8.37 4.08
N ALA A 38 -5.53 8.34 4.78
CA ALA A 38 -5.43 7.62 6.04
C ALA A 38 -6.34 8.22 7.13
N LEU A 39 -6.41 9.56 7.20
CA LEU A 39 -7.29 10.27 8.12
C LEU A 39 -8.77 10.00 7.80
N GLU A 40 -9.15 10.05 6.53
CA GLU A 40 -10.52 9.81 6.07
C GLU A 40 -11.00 8.38 6.35
N ASN A 41 -10.17 7.38 6.07
CA ASN A 41 -10.54 5.97 6.32
C ASN A 41 -10.53 5.64 7.82
N GLY A 42 -9.62 6.25 8.57
CA GLY A 42 -9.40 5.93 9.96
C GLY A 42 -8.70 4.57 10.16
N PHE A 43 -8.05 4.44 11.31
CA PHE A 43 -7.25 3.26 11.65
C PHE A 43 -8.06 1.94 11.67
N PRO A 44 -9.29 1.88 12.23
CA PRO A 44 -10.07 0.64 12.26
C PRO A 44 -10.39 0.09 10.87
N ALA A 45 -10.79 0.95 9.92
CA ALA A 45 -11.10 0.51 8.56
C ALA A 45 -9.86 0.00 7.82
N ILE A 46 -8.72 0.67 8.02
CA ILE A 46 -7.44 0.23 7.46
C ILE A 46 -7.06 -1.15 8.00
N MET A 47 -7.22 -1.38 9.30
CA MET A 47 -6.92 -2.67 9.95
C MET A 47 -7.87 -3.79 9.50
N ASP A 48 -9.15 -3.49 9.21
CA ASP A 48 -10.11 -4.45 8.66
C ASP A 48 -9.75 -4.87 7.22
N LYS A 49 -9.49 -3.89 6.35
CA LYS A 49 -9.23 -4.15 4.92
C LYS A 49 -7.83 -4.66 4.61
N CYS A 50 -6.87 -4.45 5.50
CA CYS A 50 -5.47 -4.83 5.28
C CYS A 50 -4.98 -5.83 6.35
N PRO A 51 -5.26 -7.14 6.21
CA PRO A 51 -4.87 -8.15 7.20
C PRO A 51 -3.36 -8.19 7.46
N ARG A 52 -2.54 -7.99 6.42
CA ARG A 52 -1.07 -7.94 6.56
C ARG A 52 -0.62 -6.75 7.41
N PHE A 53 -1.25 -5.59 7.26
CA PHE A 53 -0.95 -4.41 8.06
C PHE A 53 -1.37 -4.62 9.51
N ARG A 54 -2.57 -5.19 9.73
CA ARG A 54 -3.05 -5.58 11.05
C ARG A 54 -2.08 -6.49 11.79
N ASN A 55 -1.67 -7.58 11.16
CA ASN A 55 -0.76 -8.55 11.78
C ASN A 55 0.58 -7.89 12.17
N TRP A 56 1.08 -6.96 11.34
CA TRP A 56 2.29 -6.21 11.65
C TRP A 56 2.11 -5.31 12.88
N ILE A 57 1.03 -4.53 12.95
CA ILE A 57 0.71 -3.68 14.11
C ILE A 57 0.57 -4.51 15.39
N GLU A 58 -0.20 -5.60 15.34
CA GLU A 58 -0.42 -6.49 16.49
C GLU A 58 0.90 -7.12 16.98
N THR A 59 1.78 -7.49 16.06
CA THR A 59 3.14 -7.97 16.38
C THR A 59 3.96 -6.91 17.10
N MET A 60 3.91 -5.65 16.65
CA MET A 60 4.62 -4.56 17.33
C MET A 60 4.08 -4.30 18.72
N ILE A 61 2.75 -4.24 18.89
CA ILE A 61 2.10 -4.04 20.19
C ILE A 61 2.49 -5.15 21.17
N LYS A 62 2.52 -6.40 20.71
CA LYS A 62 2.95 -7.54 21.54
C LYS A 62 4.39 -7.35 22.03
N ARG A 63 5.32 -7.02 21.11
CA ARG A 63 6.74 -6.81 21.44
C ARG A 63 7.00 -5.63 22.36
N MET A 64 6.14 -4.61 22.35
CA MET A 64 6.27 -3.46 23.27
C MET A 64 5.81 -3.77 24.71
N LYS A 65 5.13 -4.91 24.92
CA LYS A 65 4.63 -5.34 26.23
C LYS A 65 5.51 -6.42 26.88
N GLU A 66 6.48 -6.95 26.14
CA GLU A 66 7.53 -7.87 26.60
C GLU A 66 8.71 -7.07 27.17
#